data_AF-A0A1C5TXB6-F1
#
_entry.id   AF-A0A1C5TXB6-F1
#
_cell.length_a   1.000
_cell.length_b   1.000
_cell.length_c   1.000
_cell.angle_alpha   90.00
_cell.angle_beta   90.00
_cell.angle_gamma   90.00
#
_symmetry.space_group_name_H-M   'P 1'
#
loop_
_entity.id
_entity.type
_entity.pdbx_description
1 polymer ?
#
loop_
_entity_poly.entity_id
_entity_poly.type
_entity_poly.pdbx_seq_one_letter_code
_entity_poly.pdbx_strand_id
1 'polypeptide(L)'
;MNNNKKVYYVYVENGKAVITEEAPDFDKIHDYMLVKADGIELFMGVHKNQDDLMLPDEPIDVASMLINATITVEPSKFGTLSPLHDKEPQTFAKYDTNQLQEIAEHLLAYCKAQERGCKDACCENCEP
;
A
#
# COMPACT_ATOMS: atom_id res chain seq x y z
N MET A 1 15.83 35.85 -26.02
CA MET A 1 15.36 34.84 -25.06
C MET A 1 16.12 33.56 -25.33
N ASN A 2 17.03 33.17 -24.44
CA ASN A 2 17.83 31.95 -24.59
C ASN A 2 17.50 31.04 -23.41
N ASN A 3 16.40 30.28 -23.52
CA ASN A 3 15.94 29.37 -22.48
C ASN A 3 16.68 28.02 -22.58
N ASN A 4 18.01 28.05 -22.48
CA ASN A 4 18.78 26.83 -22.19
C ASN A 4 18.54 26.47 -20.72
N LYS A 5 17.38 25.89 -20.40
CA LYS A 5 17.11 25.29 -19.11
C LYS A 5 17.96 24.02 -19.03
N LYS A 6 19.19 24.15 -18.53
CA LYS A 6 20.05 23.00 -18.25
C LYS A 6 19.37 22.09 -17.24
N VAL A 7 19.45 20.79 -17.50
CA VAL A 7 18.95 19.72 -16.63
C VAL A 7 20.14 18.88 -16.22
N TYR A 8 20.24 18.57 -14.94
CA TYR A 8 21.24 17.66 -14.39
C TYR A 8 20.55 16.44 -13.80
N TYR A 9 21.09 15.26 -14.07
CA TYR A 9 20.76 14.01 -13.43
C TYR A 9 21.75 13.75 -12.30
N VAL A 10 21.24 13.45 -11.12
CA VAL A 10 22.02 13.10 -9.93
C VAL A 10 21.64 11.70 -9.49
N TYR A 11 22.59 10.79 -9.41
CA TYR A 11 22.35 9.41 -8.99
C TYR A 11 23.60 8.84 -8.29
N VAL A 12 23.47 7.65 -7.73
CA VAL A 12 24.60 6.93 -7.12
C VAL A 12 25.00 5.78 -8.02
N GLU A 13 26.28 5.72 -8.37
CA GLU A 13 26.86 4.61 -9.13
C GLU A 13 28.13 4.14 -8.41
N ASN A 14 28.23 2.83 -8.14
CA ASN A 14 29.35 2.24 -7.40
C ASN A 14 29.67 2.95 -6.07
N GLY A 15 28.63 3.38 -5.34
CA GLY A 15 28.75 4.06 -4.06
C GLY A 15 29.23 5.53 -4.14
N LYS A 16 29.30 6.10 -5.35
CA LYS A 16 29.67 7.51 -5.57
C LYS A 16 28.52 8.28 -6.19
N ALA A 17 28.34 9.52 -5.75
CA ALA A 17 27.40 10.42 -6.38
C ALA A 17 27.94 10.86 -7.75
N VAL A 18 27.09 10.75 -8.77
CA VAL A 18 27.34 11.19 -10.15
C VAL A 18 26.37 12.34 -10.45
N ILE A 19 26.89 13.41 -11.06
CA ILE A 19 26.11 14.56 -11.53
C ILE A 19 26.45 14.77 -13.01
N THR A 20 25.45 14.68 -13.89
CA THR A 20 25.67 14.75 -15.34
C THR A 20 24.54 15.47 -16.06
N GLU A 21 24.83 16.13 -17.18
CA GLU A 21 23.81 16.69 -18.09
C GLU A 21 23.27 15.61 -19.06
N GLU A 22 23.97 14.48 -19.19
CA GLU A 22 23.58 13.35 -20.03
C GLU A 22 22.60 12.44 -19.29
N ALA A 23 21.54 11.99 -19.99
CA ALA A 23 20.57 11.07 -19.41
C ALA A 23 21.24 9.71 -19.10
N PRO A 24 21.09 9.15 -17.89
CA PRO A 24 21.64 7.85 -17.55
C PRO A 24 20.86 6.72 -18.23
N ASP A 25 21.46 5.53 -18.22
CA ASP A 25 20.77 4.30 -18.56
C ASP A 25 19.74 3.98 -17.46
N PHE A 26 18.48 4.37 -17.69
CA PHE A 26 17.39 4.23 -16.71
C PHE A 26 17.01 2.77 -16.42
N ASP A 27 17.44 1.82 -17.26
CA ASP A 27 17.29 0.39 -17.00
C ASP A 27 18.29 -0.11 -15.94
N LYS A 28 19.34 0.67 -15.64
CA LYS A 28 20.33 0.37 -14.59
C LYS A 28 20.22 1.33 -13.41
N ILE A 29 19.93 2.59 -13.68
CA ILE A 29 19.82 3.65 -12.68
C ILE A 29 18.35 3.93 -12.42
N HIS A 30 17.85 3.28 -11.39
CA HIS A 30 16.43 3.35 -11.00
C HIS A 30 16.14 4.52 -10.06
N ASP A 31 17.12 4.90 -9.23
CA ASP A 31 17.01 6.02 -8.29
C ASP A 31 17.86 7.20 -8.77
N TYR A 32 17.20 8.30 -9.15
CA TYR A 32 17.87 9.51 -9.60
C TYR A 32 17.04 10.77 -9.31
N MET A 33 17.72 11.90 -9.32
CA MET A 33 17.13 13.23 -9.13
C MET A 33 17.40 14.08 -10.37
N LEU A 34 16.36 14.70 -10.92
CA LEU A 34 16.49 15.76 -11.91
C LEU A 34 16.60 17.11 -11.21
N VAL A 35 17.64 17.86 -11.53
CA VAL A 35 17.81 19.26 -11.13
C VAL A 35 17.61 20.14 -12.35
N LYS A 36 16.58 20.99 -12.30
CA LYS A 36 16.22 21.97 -13.33
C LYS A 36 16.40 23.38 -12.76
N ALA A 37 16.42 24.39 -13.63
CA ALA A 37 16.53 25.79 -13.20
C ALA A 37 15.35 26.25 -12.32
N ASP A 38 14.19 25.61 -12.44
CA ASP A 38 12.93 25.93 -11.77
C ASP A 38 12.54 24.94 -10.66
N GLY A 39 13.37 23.93 -10.36
CA GLY A 39 13.08 22.99 -9.29
C GLY A 39 13.87 21.69 -9.36
N ILE A 40 13.59 20.82 -8.39
CA ILE A 40 14.20 19.49 -8.25
C ILE A 40 13.09 18.44 -8.24
N GLU A 41 13.24 17.38 -9.03
CA GLU A 41 12.33 16.24 -9.09
C GLU A 41 13.09 14.96 -8.70
N LEU A 42 12.52 14.17 -7.80
CA LEU A 42 13.11 12.91 -7.35
C LEU A 42 12.34 11.73 -7.96
N PHE A 43 13.07 10.82 -8.59
CA PHE A 43 12.56 9.57 -9.13
C PHE A 43 13.19 8.42 -8.35
N MET A 44 12.38 7.73 -7.55
CA MET A 44 12.79 6.51 -6.86
C MET A 44 12.17 5.34 -7.61
N GLY A 45 13.02 4.49 -8.16
CA GLY A 45 12.59 3.27 -8.83
C GLY A 45 12.12 2.30 -7.77
N VAL A 46 10.84 1.97 -7.81
CA VAL A 46 10.29 0.96 -6.91
C VAL A 46 10.99 -0.36 -7.25
N HIS A 47 11.92 -0.80 -6.40
CA HIS A 47 12.26 -2.22 -6.29
C HIS A 47 10.99 -2.93 -5.81
N LYS A 48 10.08 -3.21 -6.74
CA LYS A 48 9.11 -4.27 -6.53
C LYS A 48 9.95 -5.53 -6.66
N ASN A 49 10.37 -6.09 -5.53
CA ASN A 49 10.63 -7.52 -5.48
C ASN A 49 9.32 -8.18 -5.93
N GLN A 50 9.20 -8.44 -7.24
CA GLN A 50 8.03 -9.13 -7.79
C GLN A 50 7.94 -10.56 -7.25
N ASP A 51 9.03 -11.06 -6.66
CA ASP A 51 9.12 -12.37 -6.04
C ASP A 51 8.36 -12.48 -4.70
N ASP A 52 7.95 -11.36 -4.06
CA ASP A 52 7.26 -11.36 -2.76
C ASP A 52 5.72 -11.24 -2.87
N LEU A 53 5.16 -11.22 -4.08
CA LEU A 53 3.71 -11.15 -4.32
C LEU A 53 3.23 -12.28 -5.23
N MET A 54 3.78 -13.49 -5.05
CA MET A 54 3.18 -14.70 -5.62
C MET A 54 1.76 -14.83 -5.03
N LEU A 55 0.75 -14.47 -5.83
CA LEU A 55 -0.63 -14.79 -5.50
C LEU A 55 -0.71 -16.32 -5.37
N PRO A 56 -1.42 -16.84 -4.34
CA PRO A 56 -1.52 -18.27 -4.17
C PRO A 56 -2.18 -18.91 -5.39
N ASP A 57 -1.71 -20.11 -5.75
CA ASP A 57 -2.25 -20.89 -6.87
C ASP A 57 -3.73 -21.27 -6.66
N GLU A 58 -4.20 -21.25 -5.42
CA GLU A 58 -5.59 -21.50 -5.04
C GLU A 58 -6.24 -20.24 -4.45
N PRO A 59 -7.56 -20.05 -4.65
CA PRO A 59 -8.30 -18.98 -3.99
C PRO A 59 -8.16 -19.09 -2.48
N ILE A 60 -7.72 -18.00 -1.85
CA ILE A 60 -7.67 -17.91 -0.39
C ILE A 60 -9.11 -18.00 0.13
N ASP A 61 -9.35 -18.84 1.13
CA ASP A 61 -10.60 -18.83 1.89
C ASP A 61 -10.65 -17.59 2.80
N VAL A 62 -10.91 -16.44 2.17
CA VAL A 62 -10.99 -15.13 2.82
C VAL A 62 -12.13 -15.11 3.84
N ALA A 63 -13.20 -15.86 3.61
CA ALA A 63 -14.33 -15.94 4.54
C ALA A 63 -13.89 -16.53 5.88
N SER A 64 -13.23 -17.69 5.86
CA SER A 64 -12.68 -18.31 7.07
C SER A 64 -11.61 -17.42 7.73
N MET A 65 -10.80 -16.71 6.95
CA MET A 65 -9.81 -15.77 7.51
C MET A 65 -10.48 -14.61 8.26
N LEU A 66 -11.54 -14.03 7.71
CA LEU A 66 -12.26 -12.91 8.34
C LEU A 66 -13.01 -13.38 9.60
N ILE A 67 -13.68 -14.54 9.54
CA ILE A 67 -14.44 -15.10 10.66
C ILE A 67 -13.51 -15.43 11.84
N ASN A 68 -12.32 -15.97 11.56
CA ASN A 68 -11.35 -16.37 12.58
C ASN A 68 -10.32 -15.28 12.90
N ALA A 69 -10.47 -14.07 12.34
CA ALA A 69 -9.55 -12.97 12.62
C ALA A 69 -9.64 -12.59 14.10
N THR A 70 -8.49 -12.49 14.76
CA THR A 70 -8.41 -12.10 16.16
C THR A 70 -7.53 -10.87 16.35
N ILE A 71 -7.77 -10.16 17.45
CA ILE A 71 -6.93 -9.08 17.94
C ILE A 71 -6.47 -9.41 19.36
N THR A 72 -5.18 -9.24 19.60
CA THR A 72 -4.58 -9.37 20.93
C THR A 72 -4.42 -7.99 21.54
N VAL A 73 -5.03 -7.79 22.71
CA VAL A 73 -4.87 -6.57 23.49
C VAL A 73 -3.84 -6.84 24.58
N GLU A 74 -2.69 -6.18 24.44
CA GLU A 74 -1.63 -6.22 25.45
C GLU A 74 -2.06 -5.46 26.72
N PRO A 75 -1.66 -5.94 27.91
CA PRO A 75 -1.91 -5.22 29.15
C PRO A 75 -1.20 -3.86 29.16
N SER A 76 -1.93 -2.83 29.60
CA SER A 76 -1.36 -1.50 29.79
C SER A 76 -0.32 -1.52 30.92
N LYS A 77 0.89 -1.05 30.63
CA LYS A 77 1.95 -0.82 31.64
C LYS A 77 1.75 0.48 32.43
N PHE A 78 0.72 1.27 32.11
CA PHE A 78 0.49 2.58 32.71
C PHE A 78 -0.70 2.55 33.68
N GLY A 79 -0.36 2.37 34.96
CA GLY A 79 -1.17 2.77 36.11
C GLY A 79 -2.33 1.85 36.48
N THR A 80 -2.56 1.74 37.78
CA THR A 80 -3.58 0.94 38.49
C THR A 80 -5.05 1.19 38.08
N LEU A 81 -5.31 2.05 37.09
CA LEU A 81 -6.63 2.42 36.59
C LEU A 81 -6.98 1.78 35.24
N SER A 82 -6.04 1.08 34.60
CA SER A 82 -6.34 0.35 33.37
C SER A 82 -7.09 -0.96 33.68
N PRO A 83 -8.24 -1.26 33.03
CA PRO A 83 -9.01 -2.51 33.25
C PRO A 83 -8.23 -3.81 32.99
N LEU A 84 -7.09 -3.70 32.31
CA LEU A 84 -6.16 -4.76 31.92
C LEU A 84 -4.79 -4.68 32.64
N HIS A 85 -4.63 -3.84 33.67
CA HIS A 85 -3.40 -3.79 34.46
C HIS A 85 -3.13 -5.17 35.11
N ASP A 86 -1.92 -5.69 34.94
CA ASP A 86 -1.46 -7.02 35.42
C ASP A 86 -2.28 -8.23 34.94
N LYS A 87 -3.05 -8.11 33.84
CA LYS A 87 -3.72 -9.26 33.20
C LYS A 87 -2.86 -9.83 32.07
N GLU A 88 -3.00 -11.12 31.81
CA GLU A 88 -2.46 -11.72 30.58
C GLU A 88 -3.07 -11.06 29.33
N PRO A 89 -2.35 -11.04 28.20
CA PRO A 89 -2.89 -10.56 26.93
C PRO A 89 -4.21 -11.26 26.61
N GLN A 90 -5.23 -10.49 26.26
CA GLN A 90 -6.54 -11.04 25.93
C GLN A 90 -6.75 -11.01 24.41
N THR A 91 -7.17 -12.14 23.88
CA THR A 91 -7.47 -12.32 22.46
C THR A 91 -8.98 -12.27 22.25
N PHE A 92 -9.44 -11.40 21.36
CA PHE A 92 -10.83 -11.26 20.99
C PHE A 92 -11.01 -11.47 19.50
N ALA A 93 -12.22 -11.85 19.07
CA ALA A 93 -12.58 -11.78 17.66
C ALA A 93 -12.42 -10.33 17.17
N LYS A 94 -11.78 -10.16 16.01
CA LYS A 94 -11.49 -8.85 15.43
C LYS A 94 -12.76 -8.18 14.91
N TYR A 95 -13.72 -8.97 14.43
CA TYR A 95 -14.99 -8.50 13.90
C TYR A 95 -16.15 -9.12 14.67
N ASP A 96 -17.15 -8.32 15.00
CA ASP A 96 -18.43 -8.83 15.50
C ASP A 96 -19.35 -9.27 14.35
N THR A 97 -20.48 -9.89 14.70
CA THR A 97 -21.43 -10.43 13.71
C THR A 97 -22.02 -9.35 12.78
N ASN A 98 -22.25 -8.13 13.29
CA ASN A 98 -22.78 -7.04 12.46
C ASN A 98 -21.72 -6.56 11.47
N GLN A 99 -20.47 -6.44 11.91
CA GLN A 99 -19.36 -6.07 11.04
C GLN A 99 -19.11 -7.12 9.96
N LEU A 100 -19.18 -8.42 10.31
CA LEU A 100 -19.08 -9.50 9.34
C LEU A 100 -20.23 -9.45 8.31
N GLN A 101 -21.44 -9.11 8.75
CA GLN A 101 -22.57 -8.90 7.84
C GLN A 101 -22.33 -7.74 6.88
N GLU A 102 -21.89 -6.58 7.38
CA GLU A 102 -21.58 -5.41 6.54
C GLU A 102 -20.51 -5.73 5.48
N ILE A 103 -19.46 -6.45 5.87
CA ILE A 103 -18.42 -6.89 4.94
C ILE A 103 -19.01 -7.82 3.86
N ALA A 104 -19.86 -8.77 4.24
CA ALA A 104 -20.49 -9.68 3.29
C ALA A 104 -21.41 -8.95 2.30
N GLU A 105 -22.18 -7.98 2.76
CA GLU A 105 -23.05 -7.14 1.92
C GLU A 105 -22.24 -6.30 0.92
N HIS A 106 -21.13 -5.71 1.38
CA HIS A 106 -20.23 -4.93 0.53
C HIS A 106 -19.58 -5.79 -0.56
N LEU A 107 -19.08 -6.98 -0.21
CA LEU A 107 -18.51 -7.92 -1.17
C LEU A 107 -19.55 -8.39 -2.19
N LEU A 108 -20.79 -8.66 -1.75
CA LEU A 108 -21.88 -9.02 -2.66
C LEU A 108 -22.21 -7.88 -3.63
N ALA A 109 -22.25 -6.63 -3.15
CA ALA A 109 -22.47 -5.46 -4.00
C ALA A 109 -21.36 -5.31 -5.05
N TYR A 110 -20.11 -5.49 -4.64
CA TYR A 110 -18.96 -5.51 -5.55
C TYR A 110 -19.09 -6.57 -6.63
N CYS A 111 -19.41 -7.82 -6.27
CA CYS A 111 -19.59 -8.92 -7.24
C CYS A 111 -20.69 -8.60 -8.26
N LYS A 112 -21.84 -8.09 -7.79
CA LYS A 112 -22.95 -7.68 -8.68
C LYS A 112 -22.55 -6.54 -9.63
N ALA A 113 -21.72 -5.61 -9.18
CA ALA A 113 -21.21 -4.53 -10.05
C ALA A 113 -20.26 -5.09 -11.12
N GLN A 114 -19.38 -6.01 -10.75
CA GLN A 114 -18.47 -6.68 -11.70
C GLN A 114 -19.22 -7.52 -12.74
N GLU A 115 -20.27 -8.26 -12.35
CA GLU A 115 -21.13 -9.01 -13.28
C GLU A 115 -21.81 -8.10 -14.33
N ARG A 116 -22.09 -6.85 -13.97
CA ARG A 116 -22.66 -5.82 -14.86
C ARG A 116 -21.60 -5.12 -15.72
N GLY A 117 -20.32 -5.45 -15.57
CA GLY A 117 -19.21 -4.86 -16.31
C GLY A 117 -18.71 -3.52 -15.77
N CYS A 118 -19.11 -3.13 -14.55
CA CYS A 118 -18.58 -1.94 -13.88
C CYS A 118 -17.23 -2.28 -13.25
N LYS A 119 -16.14 -1.74 -13.80
CA LYS A 119 -14.77 -2.00 -13.34
C LYS A 119 -14.48 -1.53 -11.92
N ASP A 120 -15.25 -0.55 -11.41
CA ASP A 120 -15.11 -0.01 -10.07
C ASP A 120 -16.48 0.03 -9.36
N ALA A 121 -16.55 -0.46 -8.12
CA ALA A 121 -17.74 -0.37 -7.29
C ALA A 121 -18.12 1.08 -6.92
N CYS A 122 -17.27 2.06 -7.26
CA CYS A 122 -17.50 3.49 -7.10
C CYS A 122 -17.71 4.21 -8.44
N CYS A 123 -18.22 3.54 -9.47
CA CYS A 123 -18.72 4.27 -10.63
C CYS A 123 -19.92 5.14 -10.21
N GLU A 124 -19.84 6.46 -10.43
CA GLU A 124 -20.90 7.45 -10.16
C GLU A 124 -22.26 7.13 -10.80
N ASN A 125 -22.33 6.11 -11.67
CA ASN A 125 -23.53 5.66 -12.37
C ASN A 125 -24.19 4.41 -11.78
N CYS A 126 -23.78 3.96 -10.60
CA CYS A 126 -24.50 2.91 -9.86
C CYS A 126 -25.66 3.53 -9.06
N GLU A 127 -26.64 4.13 -9.74
CA GLU A 127 -27.93 4.42 -9.13
C GLU A 127 -28.75 3.11 -8.95
N PRO A 128 -29.56 3.00 -7.87
CA PRO A 128 -30.32 1.79 -7.52
C PRO A 128 -31.36 1.36 -8.55
#